data_AF-A0A9P6DZI8-F1
#
_entry.id   AF-A0A9P6DZI8-F1
#
_cell.length_a   1.000
_cell.length_b   1.000
_cell.length_c   1.000
_cell.angle_alpha   90.00
_cell.angle_beta   90.00
_cell.angle_gamma   90.00
#
_symmetry.space_group_name_H-M   'P 1'
#
loop_
_entity.id
_entity.type
_entity.pdbx_description
1 polymer ?
#
loop_
_entity_poly.entity_id
_entity_poly.type
_entity_poly.pdbx_seq_one_letter_code
_entity_poly.pdbx_strand_id
1 'polypeptide(L)'
;MPLKPTTVDGSIQMSPMTIPLTISPSPDIECLYQFVYQSWLDSRVKVNLRAPLMGIEAGKNVWWMPNIGKIVQNMSAPLLAKIPQTPPGYPQPGSPMVLTDILRLGSCVVNVEEMKNSTVIGFTALANLLLPFTSPSVHIPARLPSLSLTVDLPSPNATESVPFAKLSTTPSLNTTEGLASIMLPIQGSLLPIQPQTVPPLTHLVSSYLSGHPTTIFISSEPSTDFPITVPPIRATFPGPVVRPKILRGVSIKDMKLTASPSGEELVASGTLFASFALPPEVDRLTKLVDVTKIWPDTLVFDGPPPPVVIPSPPSNFSFTRGGDAPPLPDPLPERAFARIRAPDWLMAQTLPPEGGNGGGKNAEERRVTARIVEAPLEVLPGREEEFTHFVKKILSSDGAGALAGVRGTSAIGIRIRGLHLPAPPREDPDDDEGEGDGDGGGDRRWRWRR
;
A
#
# COMPACT_ATOMS: atom_id res chain seq x y z
N MET A 1 47.37 -13.09 -24.11
CA MET A 1 47.13 -14.54 -24.31
C MET A 1 47.56 -14.89 -25.72
N PRO A 2 48.48 -15.85 -25.94
CA PRO A 2 48.88 -16.25 -27.29
C PRO A 2 47.80 -17.14 -27.93
N LEU A 3 47.37 -16.79 -29.13
CA LEU A 3 46.44 -17.60 -29.94
C LEU A 3 47.19 -18.82 -30.48
N LYS A 4 46.71 -20.04 -30.18
CA LYS A 4 47.19 -21.26 -30.83
C LYS A 4 46.23 -21.60 -31.97
N PRO A 5 46.68 -21.63 -33.24
CA PRO A 5 45.87 -22.16 -34.33
C PRO A 5 45.70 -23.67 -34.15
N THR A 6 44.49 -24.16 -34.34
CA THR A 6 44.21 -25.61 -34.37
C THR A 6 43.84 -25.97 -35.80
N THR A 7 44.52 -26.97 -36.36
CA THR A 7 44.29 -27.42 -37.74
C THR A 7 43.38 -28.64 -37.70
N VAL A 8 42.20 -28.53 -38.30
CA VAL A 8 41.31 -29.67 -38.58
C VAL A 8 41.05 -29.65 -40.09
N ASP A 9 41.36 -30.77 -40.75
CA ASP A 9 41.15 -30.99 -42.19
C ASP A 9 41.74 -29.92 -43.13
N GLY A 10 42.99 -29.50 -42.89
CA GLY A 10 43.70 -28.58 -43.78
C GLY A 10 43.19 -27.13 -43.79
N SER A 11 42.16 -26.82 -43.01
CA SER A 11 41.68 -25.46 -42.78
C SER A 11 42.22 -24.91 -41.47
N ILE A 12 42.76 -23.68 -41.50
CA ILE A 12 43.22 -22.99 -40.29
C ILE A 12 41.97 -22.45 -39.57
N GLN A 13 41.52 -23.16 -38.53
CA GLN A 13 40.48 -22.63 -37.65
C GLN A 13 41.12 -21.80 -36.53
N MET A 14 40.69 -20.55 -36.43
CA MET A 14 41.04 -19.70 -35.29
C MET A 14 40.34 -20.24 -34.05
N SER A 15 41.11 -20.55 -33.01
CA SER A 15 40.57 -20.90 -31.71
C SER A 15 39.76 -19.71 -31.16
N PRO A 16 38.51 -19.91 -30.71
CA PRO A 16 37.72 -18.84 -30.13
C PRO A 16 38.46 -18.25 -28.91
N MET A 17 38.64 -16.93 -28.92
CA MET A 17 39.27 -16.19 -27.83
C MET A 17 38.19 -15.72 -26.85
N THR A 18 38.31 -16.14 -25.59
CA THR A 18 37.45 -15.63 -24.51
C THR A 18 38.24 -14.59 -23.71
N ILE A 19 37.77 -13.35 -23.71
CA ILE A 19 38.35 -12.28 -22.90
C ILE A 19 37.41 -12.03 -21.72
N PRO A 20 37.85 -12.25 -20.47
CA PRO A 20 37.05 -11.84 -19.33
C PRO A 20 37.00 -10.30 -19.30
N LEU A 21 35.79 -9.75 -19.36
CA LEU A 21 35.54 -8.32 -19.27
C LEU A 21 35.01 -7.99 -17.88
N THR A 22 35.69 -7.09 -17.17
CA THR A 22 35.14 -6.49 -15.96
C THR A 22 34.26 -5.31 -16.37
N ILE A 23 32.97 -5.41 -16.08
CA ILE A 23 32.00 -4.36 -16.37
C ILE A 23 31.89 -3.47 -15.12
N SER A 24 32.31 -2.22 -15.24
CA SER A 24 31.98 -1.18 -14.26
C SER A 24 30.79 -0.38 -14.80
N PRO A 25 29.61 -0.43 -14.18
CA PRO A 25 28.47 0.38 -14.62
C PRO A 25 28.77 1.87 -14.50
N SER A 26 28.08 2.68 -15.31
CA SER A 26 28.08 4.14 -15.15
C SER A 26 27.53 4.51 -13.77
N PRO A 27 28.09 5.54 -13.09
CA PRO A 27 27.50 6.07 -11.86
C PRO A 27 26.16 6.80 -12.13
N ASP A 28 25.89 7.14 -13.38
CA ASP A 28 24.62 7.75 -13.80
C ASP A 28 23.55 6.66 -13.99
N ILE A 29 22.64 6.57 -13.01
CA ILE A 29 21.52 5.63 -13.01
C ILE A 29 20.57 5.89 -14.17
N GLU A 30 20.33 7.17 -14.52
CA GLU A 30 19.40 7.49 -15.59
C GLU A 30 19.96 6.97 -16.93
N CYS A 31 21.26 7.18 -17.16
CA CYS A 31 21.95 6.61 -18.31
C CYS A 31 21.91 5.09 -18.32
N LEU A 32 22.09 4.43 -17.16
CA LEU A 32 22.03 2.97 -17.06
C LEU A 32 20.60 2.43 -17.30
N TYR A 33 19.59 3.08 -16.73
CA TYR A 33 18.18 2.75 -16.95
C TYR A 33 17.80 2.92 -18.41
N GLN A 34 18.13 4.08 -19.01
CA GLN A 34 17.89 4.35 -20.42
C GLN A 34 18.61 3.34 -21.31
N PHE A 35 19.86 2.99 -20.99
CA PHE A 35 20.61 1.97 -21.72
C PHE A 35 19.93 0.60 -21.67
N VAL A 36 19.52 0.14 -20.48
CA VAL A 36 18.84 -1.15 -20.32
C VAL A 36 17.49 -1.14 -21.04
N TYR A 37 16.69 -0.08 -20.84
CA TYR A 37 15.37 0.07 -21.44
C TYR A 37 15.44 0.10 -22.97
N GLN A 38 16.32 0.94 -23.53
CA GLN A 38 16.51 1.03 -24.99
C GLN A 38 17.09 -0.26 -25.57
N SER A 39 18.07 -0.88 -24.91
CA SER A 39 18.62 -2.15 -25.37
C SER A 39 17.55 -3.25 -25.41
N TRP A 40 16.65 -3.26 -24.42
CA TRP A 40 15.53 -4.19 -24.37
C TRP A 40 14.52 -3.94 -25.49
N LEU A 41 14.12 -2.68 -25.69
CA LEU A 41 13.18 -2.25 -26.73
C LEU A 41 13.74 -2.52 -28.13
N ASP A 42 15.04 -2.37 -28.32
CA ASP A 42 15.71 -2.65 -29.60
C ASP A 42 16.03 -4.14 -29.78
N SER A 43 15.77 -4.99 -28.77
CA SER A 43 16.16 -6.41 -28.69
C SER A 43 17.68 -6.66 -28.86
N ARG A 44 18.50 -5.63 -28.66
CA ARG A 44 19.92 -5.61 -28.99
C ARG A 44 20.69 -4.76 -28.00
N VAL A 45 21.86 -5.25 -27.59
CA VAL A 45 22.82 -4.50 -26.78
C VAL A 45 23.89 -3.94 -27.68
N LYS A 46 24.05 -2.61 -27.66
CA LYS A 46 25.12 -1.91 -28.38
C LYS A 46 26.24 -1.55 -27.41
N VAL A 47 27.39 -2.20 -27.56
CA VAL A 47 28.58 -1.96 -26.74
C VAL A 47 29.66 -1.37 -27.63
N ASN A 48 30.22 -0.22 -27.27
CA ASN A 48 31.37 0.33 -27.98
C ASN A 48 32.65 -0.09 -27.24
N LEU A 49 33.40 -1.03 -27.81
CA LEU A 49 34.69 -1.42 -27.27
C LEU A 49 35.72 -0.35 -27.66
N ARG A 50 36.32 0.31 -26.66
CA ARG A 50 37.44 1.23 -26.87
C ARG A 50 38.71 0.67 -26.22
N ALA A 51 39.70 0.35 -27.04
CA ALA A 51 41.01 -0.09 -26.60
C ALA A 51 42.06 0.96 -26.99
N PRO A 52 42.69 1.66 -26.02
CA PRO A 52 43.66 2.70 -26.31
C PRO A 52 44.92 2.14 -26.98
N LEU A 53 45.30 0.90 -26.63
CA LEU A 53 46.46 0.22 -27.18
C LEU A 53 46.17 -1.28 -27.30
N MET A 54 46.36 -1.86 -28.48
CA MET A 54 46.26 -3.29 -28.73
C MET A 54 47.52 -3.77 -29.45
N GLY A 55 48.27 -4.68 -28.84
CA GLY A 55 49.37 -5.38 -29.49
C GLY A 55 48.85 -6.63 -30.18
N ILE A 56 49.03 -6.71 -31.50
CA ILE A 56 48.77 -7.91 -32.28
C ILE A 56 50.12 -8.53 -32.62
N GLU A 57 50.38 -9.71 -32.08
CA GLU A 57 51.55 -10.51 -32.42
C GLU A 57 51.11 -11.76 -33.18
N ALA A 58 51.59 -11.92 -34.41
CA ALA A 58 51.45 -13.17 -35.14
C ALA A 58 52.32 -14.26 -34.49
N GLY A 59 51.77 -15.47 -34.31
CA GLY A 59 52.46 -16.56 -33.65
C GLY A 59 53.80 -16.94 -34.30
N LYS A 60 54.80 -17.24 -33.47
CA LYS A 60 56.22 -17.48 -33.85
C LYS A 60 56.50 -18.70 -34.75
N ASN A 61 55.48 -19.39 -35.27
CA ASN A 61 55.64 -20.72 -35.88
C ASN A 61 55.25 -20.81 -37.37
N VAL A 62 55.22 -19.69 -38.09
CA VAL A 62 54.87 -19.67 -39.52
C VAL A 62 56.01 -19.08 -40.35
N TRP A 63 56.74 -19.95 -41.06
CA TRP A 63 57.93 -19.66 -41.87
C TRP A 63 57.79 -18.54 -42.92
N TRP A 64 56.58 -18.21 -43.36
CA TRP A 64 56.32 -17.15 -44.34
C TRP A 64 55.83 -15.82 -43.73
N MET A 65 55.62 -15.75 -42.40
CA MET A 65 55.25 -14.51 -41.69
C MET A 65 56.38 -14.11 -40.73
N PRO A 66 57.29 -13.20 -41.11
CA PRO A 66 58.28 -12.67 -40.18
C PRO A 66 57.58 -11.78 -39.15
N ASN A 67 57.70 -12.10 -37.86
CA ASN A 67 57.33 -11.31 -36.66
C ASN A 67 56.50 -10.04 -36.93
N ILE A 68 55.23 -10.22 -37.34
CA ILE A 68 54.31 -9.09 -37.47
C ILE A 68 53.79 -8.78 -36.06
N GLY A 69 54.49 -7.86 -35.40
CA GLY A 69 54.03 -7.16 -34.21
C GLY A 69 53.45 -5.83 -34.62
N LYS A 70 52.11 -5.72 -34.68
CA LYS A 70 51.45 -4.46 -34.98
C LYS A 70 50.78 -3.93 -33.72
N ILE A 71 51.20 -2.75 -33.30
CA ILE A 71 50.53 -2.00 -32.24
C ILE A 71 49.46 -1.14 -32.91
N VAL A 72 48.19 -1.39 -32.56
CA VAL A 72 47.04 -0.61 -33.00
C VAL A 72 46.63 0.30 -31.85
N GLN A 73 46.60 1.61 -32.11
CA GLN A 73 46.17 2.60 -31.13
C GLN A 73 44.71 2.99 -31.37
N ASN A 74 44.00 3.37 -30.31
CA ASN A 74 42.65 3.94 -30.35
C ASN A 74 41.65 3.10 -31.14
N MET A 75 41.68 1.77 -30.96
CA MET A 75 40.70 0.90 -31.59
C MET A 75 39.32 1.16 -30.98
N SER A 76 38.35 1.49 -31.83
CA SER A 76 36.95 1.59 -31.47
C SER A 76 36.15 0.64 -32.34
N ALA A 77 35.51 -0.36 -31.73
CA ALA A 77 34.68 -1.32 -32.44
C ALA A 77 33.27 -1.34 -31.84
N PRO A 78 32.21 -1.07 -32.63
CA PRO A 78 30.85 -1.27 -32.18
C PRO A 78 30.56 -2.77 -32.18
N LEU A 79 30.28 -3.31 -31.00
CA LEU A 79 29.77 -4.66 -30.79
C LEU A 79 28.25 -4.59 -30.68
N LEU A 80 27.56 -5.37 -31.50
CA LEU A 80 26.12 -5.49 -31.47
C LEU A 80 25.78 -6.94 -31.08
N ALA A 81 25.27 -7.12 -29.87
CA ALA A 81 24.83 -8.42 -29.39
C ALA A 81 23.30 -8.47 -29.42
N LYS A 82 22.72 -9.57 -29.94
CA LYS A 82 21.29 -9.81 -29.84
C LYS A 82 20.96 -10.26 -28.42
N ILE A 83 19.88 -9.72 -27.85
CA ILE A 83 19.35 -10.23 -26.58
C ILE A 83 18.69 -11.59 -26.89
N PRO A 84 19.08 -12.67 -26.20
CA PRO A 84 18.46 -13.97 -26.41
C PRO A 84 16.96 -13.92 -26.08
N GLN A 85 16.17 -14.79 -26.72
CA GLN A 85 14.75 -14.91 -26.39
C GLN A 85 14.60 -15.30 -24.92
N THR A 86 13.66 -14.65 -24.25
CA THR A 86 13.44 -14.85 -22.83
C THR A 86 12.63 -16.13 -22.57
N PRO A 87 12.80 -16.76 -21.38
CA PRO A 87 11.99 -17.89 -20.99
C PRO A 87 10.48 -17.55 -20.95
N PRO A 88 9.60 -18.56 -21.02
CA PRO A 88 8.16 -18.35 -20.87
C PRO A 88 7.82 -17.59 -19.57
N GLY A 89 7.00 -16.53 -19.66
CA GLY A 89 6.60 -15.70 -18.52
C GLY A 89 7.47 -14.46 -18.26
N TYR A 90 8.47 -14.20 -19.11
CA TYR A 90 9.20 -12.92 -19.14
C TYR A 90 8.69 -12.01 -20.25
N PRO A 91 8.88 -10.68 -20.12
CA PRO A 91 8.67 -9.77 -21.26
C PRO A 91 9.53 -10.23 -22.44
N GLN A 92 9.02 -10.07 -23.65
CA GLN A 92 9.78 -10.36 -24.86
C GLN A 92 10.69 -9.16 -25.18
N PRO A 93 11.96 -9.37 -25.55
CA PRO A 93 12.79 -8.31 -26.12
C PRO A 93 12.07 -7.69 -27.32
N GLY A 94 12.02 -6.36 -27.42
CA GLY A 94 11.19 -5.66 -28.41
C GLY A 94 9.85 -5.14 -27.88
N SER A 95 9.43 -5.53 -26.68
CA SER A 95 8.22 -5.02 -26.00
C SER A 95 8.60 -4.16 -24.80
N PRO A 96 7.75 -3.19 -24.39
CA PRO A 96 8.00 -2.40 -23.19
C PRO A 96 8.11 -3.31 -21.96
N MET A 97 9.19 -3.14 -21.20
CA MET A 97 9.48 -3.94 -20.02
C MET A 97 8.67 -3.43 -18.83
N VAL A 98 7.75 -4.24 -18.31
CA VAL A 98 7.03 -3.94 -17.07
C VAL A 98 7.67 -4.73 -15.92
N LEU A 99 8.27 -4.01 -14.96
CA LEU A 99 8.99 -4.60 -13.82
C LEU A 99 8.12 -5.54 -12.97
N THR A 100 6.82 -5.31 -12.92
CA THR A 100 5.86 -6.15 -12.19
C THR A 100 5.77 -7.58 -12.73
N ASP A 101 6.15 -7.80 -14.00
CA ASP A 101 6.09 -9.13 -14.61
C ASP A 101 7.23 -10.04 -14.12
N ILE A 102 8.30 -9.43 -13.61
CA ILE A 102 9.55 -10.11 -13.23
C ILE A 102 9.68 -10.21 -11.71
N LEU A 103 9.03 -9.30 -10.98
CA LEU A 103 9.04 -9.26 -9.52
C LEU A 103 7.88 -10.08 -8.96
N ARG A 104 8.20 -11.11 -8.16
CA ARG A 104 7.20 -11.91 -7.44
C ARG A 104 7.31 -11.68 -5.95
N LEU A 105 6.24 -11.18 -5.33
CA LEU A 105 6.15 -11.13 -3.87
C LEU A 105 5.91 -12.56 -3.35
N GLY A 106 6.83 -13.06 -2.52
CA GLY A 106 6.73 -14.36 -1.87
C GLY A 106 5.92 -14.31 -0.58
N SER A 107 6.25 -13.37 0.31
CA SER A 107 5.51 -13.17 1.56
C SER A 107 5.60 -11.72 2.04
N CYS A 108 4.62 -11.30 2.82
CA CYS A 108 4.61 -10.04 3.54
C CYS A 108 3.98 -10.26 4.91
N VAL A 109 4.65 -9.83 5.96
CA VAL A 109 4.20 -9.95 7.35
C VAL A 109 4.36 -8.61 8.02
N VAL A 110 3.27 -8.11 8.60
CA VAL A 110 3.28 -6.94 9.47
C VAL A 110 3.53 -7.40 10.90
N ASN A 111 4.53 -6.80 11.54
CA ASN A 111 4.90 -7.06 12.92
C ASN A 111 4.59 -5.82 13.77
N VAL A 112 4.07 -6.06 14.97
CA VAL A 112 3.77 -5.00 15.93
C VAL A 112 4.63 -5.28 17.15
N GLU A 113 5.52 -4.35 17.45
CA GLU A 113 6.31 -4.38 18.67
C GLU A 113 5.84 -3.28 19.62
N GLU A 114 5.23 -3.68 20.73
CA GLU A 114 4.88 -2.77 21.82
C GLU A 114 6.09 -2.60 22.75
N MET A 115 6.72 -1.43 22.70
CA MET A 115 7.66 -0.97 23.73
C MET A 115 6.92 -0.19 24.81
N LYS A 116 7.53 -0.05 26.00
CA LYS A 116 6.90 0.55 27.19
C LYS A 116 6.21 1.90 26.92
N ASN A 117 6.74 2.71 26.00
CA ASN A 117 6.21 4.05 25.66
C ASN A 117 5.94 4.27 24.16
N SER A 118 6.13 3.27 23.30
CA SER A 118 5.95 3.41 21.85
C SER A 118 5.54 2.08 21.21
N THR A 119 4.68 2.13 20.20
CA THR A 119 4.40 0.95 19.38
C THR A 119 5.09 1.15 18.05
N VAL A 120 5.99 0.25 17.69
CA VAL A 120 6.67 0.26 16.40
C VAL A 120 5.95 -0.72 15.49
N ILE A 121 5.45 -0.23 14.37
CA ILE A 121 4.86 -1.06 13.32
C ILE A 121 5.99 -1.38 12.33
N GLY A 122 6.49 -2.61 12.43
CA GLY A 122 7.48 -3.16 11.53
C GLY A 122 6.83 -4.01 10.43
N PHE A 123 7.57 -4.28 9.37
CA PHE A 123 7.15 -5.20 8.33
C PHE A 123 8.35 -5.94 7.76
N THR A 124 8.08 -7.16 7.34
CA THR A 124 9.04 -8.06 6.72
C THR A 124 8.40 -8.65 5.49
N ALA A 125 9.03 -8.43 4.34
CA ALA A 125 8.58 -8.96 3.07
C ALA A 125 9.73 -9.68 2.36
N LEU A 126 9.37 -10.69 1.57
CA LEU A 126 10.30 -11.40 0.72
C LEU A 126 9.81 -11.28 -0.72
N ALA A 127 10.61 -10.66 -1.58
CA ALA A 127 10.35 -10.58 -3.00
C ALA A 127 11.44 -11.31 -3.78
N ASN A 128 11.09 -11.90 -4.92
CA ASN A 128 12.00 -12.60 -5.81
C ASN A 128 11.98 -11.92 -7.17
N LEU A 129 13.14 -11.47 -7.64
CA LEU A 129 13.33 -10.96 -8.98
C LEU A 129 13.96 -12.07 -9.83
N LEU A 130 13.25 -12.52 -10.84
CA LEU A 130 13.73 -13.59 -11.70
C LEU A 130 14.69 -13.00 -12.75
N LEU A 131 15.89 -13.56 -12.93
CA LEU A 131 16.86 -13.06 -13.92
C LEU A 131 16.69 -13.80 -15.25
N PRO A 132 16.73 -13.10 -16.40
CA PRO A 132 16.50 -13.73 -17.70
C PRO A 132 17.69 -14.54 -18.24
N PHE A 133 18.74 -14.78 -17.42
CA PHE A 133 19.96 -15.45 -17.86
C PHE A 133 20.06 -16.85 -17.25
N THR A 134 20.21 -17.86 -18.11
CA THR A 134 20.38 -19.27 -17.74
C THR A 134 21.83 -19.75 -17.91
N SER A 135 22.75 -18.87 -18.30
CA SER A 135 24.11 -19.26 -18.69
C SER A 135 25.06 -19.33 -17.48
N PRO A 136 25.80 -20.44 -17.30
CA PRO A 136 26.81 -20.59 -16.25
C PRO A 136 28.03 -19.68 -16.43
N SER A 137 28.12 -18.92 -17.54
CA SER A 137 29.27 -18.08 -17.88
C SER A 137 29.21 -16.64 -17.34
N VAL A 138 28.09 -16.22 -16.74
CA VAL A 138 27.96 -14.87 -16.15
C VAL A 138 28.27 -14.94 -14.67
N HIS A 139 29.48 -14.55 -14.29
CA HIS A 139 29.86 -14.38 -12.89
C HIS A 139 29.39 -13.01 -12.39
N ILE A 140 28.21 -12.98 -11.78
CA ILE A 140 27.77 -11.82 -10.99
C ILE A 140 28.57 -11.85 -9.67
N PRO A 141 29.16 -10.73 -9.22
CA PRO A 141 29.87 -10.70 -7.94
C PRO A 141 28.98 -11.23 -6.81
N ALA A 142 29.55 -12.08 -5.95
CA ALA A 142 28.84 -12.86 -4.95
C ALA A 142 28.13 -12.03 -3.85
N ARG A 143 28.32 -10.70 -3.82
CA ARG A 143 27.70 -9.80 -2.84
C ARG A 143 27.06 -8.62 -3.55
N LEU A 144 25.73 -8.57 -3.50
CA LEU A 144 24.95 -7.39 -3.86
C LEU A 144 24.94 -6.43 -2.65
N PRO A 145 24.97 -5.11 -2.87
CA PRO A 145 24.99 -4.13 -1.79
C PRO A 145 23.67 -4.10 -1.03
N SER A 146 23.73 -3.79 0.26
CA SER A 146 22.55 -3.46 1.04
C SER A 146 22.03 -2.08 0.65
N LEU A 147 20.71 -1.92 0.60
CA LEU A 147 20.05 -0.66 0.26
C LEU A 147 19.18 -0.20 1.43
N SER A 148 19.32 1.07 1.80
CA SER A 148 18.43 1.78 2.72
C SER A 148 17.50 2.66 1.89
N LEU A 149 16.20 2.41 1.96
CA LEU A 149 15.20 3.15 1.19
C LEU A 149 14.25 3.88 2.14
N THR A 150 13.78 5.05 1.71
CA THR A 150 12.75 5.81 2.41
C THR A 150 11.54 5.92 1.50
N VAL A 151 10.36 5.71 2.07
CA VAL A 151 9.09 5.86 1.34
C VAL A 151 8.40 7.13 1.82
N ASP A 152 8.09 7.99 0.87
CA ASP A 152 7.48 9.29 1.10
C ASP A 152 6.06 9.32 0.52
N LEU A 153 5.16 10.00 1.22
CA LEU A 153 3.78 10.22 0.77
C LEU A 153 3.64 11.63 0.16
N PRO A 154 2.89 11.78 -0.94
CA PRO A 154 2.56 13.09 -1.47
C PRO A 154 1.67 13.83 -0.46
N SER A 155 2.08 15.02 -0.05
CA SER A 155 1.21 15.88 0.77
C SER A 155 0.12 16.51 -0.11
N PRO A 156 -1.16 16.45 0.29
CA PRO A 156 -2.24 17.10 -0.47
C PRO A 156 -2.18 18.63 -0.40
N ASN A 157 -1.52 19.19 0.63
CA ASN A 157 -1.50 20.63 0.92
C ASN A 157 -0.11 21.27 0.81
N ALA A 158 0.94 20.48 0.60
CA ALA A 158 2.32 20.96 0.48
C ALA A 158 2.95 20.45 -0.81
N THR A 159 3.84 21.25 -1.41
CA THR A 159 4.65 20.86 -2.57
C THR A 159 5.70 19.80 -2.23
N GLU A 160 5.89 19.50 -0.94
CA GLU A 160 6.89 18.57 -0.42
C GLU A 160 6.26 17.24 -0.01
N SER A 161 6.96 16.15 -0.32
CA SER A 161 6.62 14.80 0.13
C SER A 161 7.05 14.59 1.58
N VAL A 162 6.27 13.82 2.35
CA VAL A 162 6.55 13.57 3.76
C VAL A 162 7.01 12.14 3.96
N PRO A 163 8.18 11.90 4.59
CA PRO A 163 8.67 10.54 4.83
C PRO A 163 7.77 9.82 5.81
N PHE A 164 7.41 8.57 5.50
CA PHE A 164 6.48 7.78 6.31
C PHE A 164 7.03 6.42 6.74
N ALA A 165 7.95 5.85 5.97
CA ALA A 165 8.53 4.54 6.29
C ALA A 165 10.00 4.46 5.89
N LYS A 166 10.77 3.70 6.65
CA LYS A 166 12.16 3.35 6.34
C LYS A 166 12.27 1.86 6.06
N LEU A 167 12.99 1.52 5.00
CA LEU A 167 13.20 0.18 4.49
C LEU A 167 14.69 -0.13 4.44
N SER A 168 15.03 -1.38 4.65
CA SER A 168 16.32 -1.95 4.35
C SER A 168 16.14 -3.25 3.56
N THR A 169 17.03 -3.48 2.61
CA THR A 169 17.07 -4.75 1.86
C THR A 169 18.51 -5.21 1.69
N THR A 170 18.73 -6.49 1.90
CA THR A 170 20.02 -7.17 1.71
C THR A 170 19.88 -8.20 0.59
N PRO A 171 19.87 -7.76 -0.69
CA PRO A 171 19.63 -8.64 -1.81
C PRO A 171 20.68 -9.76 -1.87
N SER A 172 20.23 -10.96 -2.21
CA SER A 172 21.10 -12.14 -2.36
C SER A 172 20.81 -12.84 -3.67
N LEU A 173 21.87 -13.31 -4.33
CA LEU A 173 21.76 -14.06 -5.57
C LEU A 173 21.58 -15.54 -5.24
N ASN A 174 20.52 -16.14 -5.78
CA ASN A 174 20.28 -17.57 -5.71
C ASN A 174 20.38 -18.16 -7.11
N THR A 175 21.32 -19.09 -7.30
CA THR A 175 21.52 -19.81 -8.56
C THR A 175 21.17 -21.28 -8.34
N THR A 176 19.93 -21.64 -8.63
CA THR A 176 19.44 -23.03 -8.50
C THR A 176 19.15 -23.57 -9.90
N GLU A 177 19.73 -24.72 -10.25
CA GLU A 177 19.38 -25.51 -11.45
C GLU A 177 19.25 -24.71 -12.77
N GLY A 178 20.17 -23.78 -13.02
CA GLY A 178 20.21 -23.01 -14.28
C GLY A 178 19.25 -21.82 -14.35
N LEU A 179 18.51 -21.50 -13.29
CA LEU A 179 17.74 -20.26 -13.16
C LEU A 179 18.36 -19.39 -12.05
N ALA A 180 18.83 -18.21 -12.43
CA ALA A 180 19.30 -17.22 -11.48
C ALA A 180 18.12 -16.35 -10.99
N SER A 181 18.00 -16.17 -9.69
CA SER A 181 17.00 -15.31 -9.06
C SER A 181 17.65 -14.45 -7.98
N ILE A 182 17.23 -13.20 -7.87
CA ILE A 182 17.64 -12.31 -6.78
C ILE A 182 16.54 -12.36 -5.74
N MET A 183 16.87 -12.82 -4.53
CA MET A 183 16.00 -12.71 -3.38
C MET A 183 16.20 -11.33 -2.75
N LEU A 184 15.11 -10.59 -2.58
CA LEU A 184 15.05 -9.28 -1.95
C LEU A 184 14.30 -9.42 -0.61
N PRO A 185 15.00 -9.75 0.49
CA PRO A 185 14.44 -9.63 1.83
C PRO A 185 14.32 -8.16 2.18
N ILE A 186 13.09 -7.68 2.33
CA ILE A 186 12.76 -6.31 2.69
C ILE A 186 12.36 -6.30 4.15
N GLN A 187 13.03 -5.47 4.93
CA GLN A 187 12.65 -5.18 6.31
C GLN A 187 12.38 -3.68 6.41
N GLY A 188 11.41 -3.29 7.22
CA GLY A 188 11.13 -1.88 7.39
C GLY A 188 10.29 -1.58 8.60
N SER A 189 10.20 -0.30 8.92
CA SER A 189 9.36 0.22 9.98
C SER A 189 8.72 1.54 9.58
N LEU A 190 7.53 1.79 10.13
CA LEU A 190 6.90 3.09 10.02
C LEU A 190 7.67 4.10 10.88
N LEU A 191 7.88 5.30 10.32
CA LEU A 191 8.44 6.42 11.07
C LEU A 191 7.41 6.95 12.08
N PRO A 192 7.86 7.56 13.19
CA PRO A 192 6.95 8.18 14.15
C PRO A 192 6.03 9.20 13.45
N ILE A 193 4.72 9.09 13.71
CA ILE A 193 3.72 9.95 13.07
C ILE A 193 3.84 11.37 13.61
N GLN A 194 4.12 12.29 12.69
CA GLN A 194 4.12 13.72 12.94
C GLN A 194 2.78 14.32 12.45
N PRO A 195 2.31 15.47 12.99
CA PRO A 195 1.06 16.10 12.55
C PRO A 195 0.90 16.24 11.03
N GLN A 196 1.99 16.57 10.33
CA GLN A 196 2.07 16.70 8.88
C GLN A 196 1.92 15.36 8.12
N THR A 197 2.20 14.23 8.74
CA THR A 197 2.05 12.89 8.12
C THR A 197 0.60 12.39 8.16
N VAL A 198 -0.24 12.94 9.03
CA VAL A 198 -1.61 12.44 9.25
C VAL A 198 -2.51 12.62 8.02
N PRO A 199 -2.58 13.81 7.36
CA PRO A 199 -3.38 13.97 6.16
C PRO A 199 -3.00 13.01 5.01
N PRO A 200 -1.71 12.90 4.59
CA PRO A 200 -1.34 12.01 3.50
C PRO A 200 -1.51 10.53 3.86
N LEU A 201 -1.27 10.14 5.12
CA LEU A 201 -1.54 8.77 5.59
C LEU A 201 -3.04 8.44 5.58
N THR A 202 -3.88 9.39 6.01
CA THR A 202 -5.34 9.23 5.99
C THR A 202 -5.84 9.04 4.56
N HIS A 203 -5.28 9.81 3.62
CA HIS A 203 -5.57 9.67 2.19
C HIS A 203 -5.14 8.30 1.65
N LEU A 204 -3.92 7.84 1.99
CA LEU A 204 -3.42 6.51 1.60
C LEU A 204 -4.36 5.39 2.10
N VAL A 205 -4.70 5.41 3.38
CA VAL A 205 -5.56 4.37 3.99
C VAL A 205 -6.97 4.42 3.39
N SER A 206 -7.53 5.61 3.21
CA SER A 206 -8.88 5.77 2.64
C SER A 206 -8.93 5.35 1.16
N SER A 207 -7.88 5.65 0.39
CA SER A 207 -7.74 5.19 -1.01
C SER A 207 -7.61 3.67 -1.08
N TYR A 208 -6.77 3.07 -0.23
CA TYR A 208 -6.63 1.61 -0.14
C TYR A 208 -7.96 0.94 0.23
N LEU A 209 -8.65 1.41 1.28
CA LEU A 209 -9.93 0.83 1.72
C LEU A 209 -11.08 1.06 0.72
N SER A 210 -10.92 1.99 -0.21
CA SER A 210 -11.87 2.22 -1.31
C SER A 210 -11.52 1.48 -2.60
N GLY A 211 -10.39 0.76 -2.64
CA GLY A 211 -9.95 0.01 -3.83
C GLY A 211 -9.16 0.84 -4.84
N HIS A 212 -8.73 2.06 -4.48
CA HIS A 212 -8.04 2.96 -5.40
C HIS A 212 -6.52 2.92 -5.20
N PRO A 213 -5.73 2.96 -6.30
CA PRO A 213 -4.28 3.08 -6.23
C PRO A 213 -3.87 4.47 -5.71
N THR A 214 -2.77 4.54 -4.97
CA THR A 214 -2.20 5.79 -4.43
C THR A 214 -0.77 5.97 -4.91
N THR A 215 -0.36 7.19 -5.24
CA THR A 215 1.05 7.46 -5.58
C THR A 215 1.91 7.49 -4.30
N ILE A 216 3.09 6.90 -4.36
CA ILE A 216 4.14 6.98 -3.33
C ILE A 216 5.48 7.32 -4.00
N PHE A 217 6.41 7.88 -3.24
CA PHE A 217 7.78 8.11 -3.71
C PHE A 217 8.74 7.21 -2.94
N ILE A 218 9.71 6.64 -3.64
CA ILE A 218 10.73 5.78 -3.04
C ILE A 218 12.08 6.40 -3.35
N SER A 219 12.81 6.79 -2.31
CA SER A 219 14.16 7.35 -2.40
C SER A 219 15.15 6.41 -1.72
N SER A 220 16.42 6.42 -2.15
CA SER A 220 17.48 5.67 -1.47
C SER A 220 18.43 6.62 -0.75
N GLU A 221 18.90 6.23 0.43
CA GLU A 221 19.98 6.93 1.12
C GLU A 221 21.34 6.40 0.61
N PRO A 222 22.35 7.27 0.37
CA PRO A 222 23.67 6.81 -0.01
C PRO A 222 24.28 5.94 1.10
N SER A 223 24.83 4.79 0.74
CA SER A 223 25.51 3.90 1.70
C SER A 223 27.01 3.89 1.46
N THR A 224 27.77 3.51 2.49
CA THR A 224 29.24 3.35 2.39
C THR A 224 29.66 2.27 1.40
N ASP A 225 28.80 1.27 1.19
CA ASP A 225 29.05 0.12 0.31
C ASP A 225 28.55 0.36 -1.12
N PHE A 226 27.70 1.36 -1.33
CA PHE A 226 27.14 1.71 -2.63
C PHE A 226 26.95 3.23 -2.76
N PRO A 227 27.91 3.93 -3.40
CA PRO A 227 27.91 5.41 -3.48
C PRO A 227 26.92 5.96 -4.51
N ILE A 228 25.99 5.14 -5.01
CA ILE A 228 25.03 5.55 -6.03
C ILE A 228 23.68 5.79 -5.37
N THR A 229 23.24 7.04 -5.39
CA THR A 229 21.92 7.46 -4.93
C THR A 229 20.90 7.24 -6.05
N VAL A 230 19.94 6.35 -5.81
CA VAL A 230 18.77 6.17 -6.68
C VAL A 230 17.89 7.42 -6.58
N PRO A 231 17.59 8.11 -7.70
CA PRO A 231 16.69 9.25 -7.69
C PRO A 231 15.30 8.83 -7.20
N PRO A 232 14.50 9.75 -6.64
CA PRO A 232 13.16 9.43 -6.15
C PRO A 232 12.30 8.80 -7.25
N ILE A 233 11.91 7.55 -7.06
CA ILE A 233 11.07 6.81 -7.99
C ILE A 233 9.63 7.08 -7.60
N ARG A 234 8.86 7.61 -8.56
CA ARG A 234 7.41 7.67 -8.45
C ARG A 234 6.83 6.26 -8.66
N ALA A 235 6.27 5.69 -7.61
CA ALA A 235 5.63 4.38 -7.63
C ALA A 235 4.14 4.50 -7.30
N THR A 236 3.39 3.44 -7.64
CA THR A 236 1.96 3.35 -7.35
C THR A 236 1.74 2.24 -6.34
N PHE A 237 1.22 2.61 -5.17
CA PHE A 237 0.72 1.67 -4.17
C PHE A 237 -0.63 1.12 -4.63
N PRO A 238 -0.75 -0.19 -4.90
CA PRO A 238 -1.96 -0.75 -5.48
C PRO A 238 -3.11 -0.77 -4.46
N GLY A 239 -4.32 -0.51 -4.95
CA GLY A 239 -5.55 -0.80 -4.20
C GLY A 239 -5.83 -2.31 -4.18
N PRO A 240 -6.57 -2.83 -3.19
CA PRO A 240 -7.00 -4.21 -3.17
C PRO A 240 -7.96 -4.50 -4.34
N VAL A 241 -7.81 -5.68 -4.97
CA VAL A 241 -8.63 -6.11 -6.12
C VAL A 241 -10.12 -6.11 -5.78
N VAL A 242 -10.45 -6.49 -4.54
CA VAL A 242 -11.82 -6.46 -4.01
C VAL A 242 -11.85 -5.52 -2.82
N ARG A 243 -12.80 -4.57 -2.82
CA ARG A 243 -12.97 -3.63 -1.72
C ARG A 243 -13.17 -4.39 -0.40
N PRO A 244 -12.33 -4.15 0.63
CA PRO A 244 -12.39 -4.91 1.86
C PRO A 244 -13.66 -4.58 2.65
N LYS A 245 -14.37 -5.62 3.10
CA LYS A 245 -15.51 -5.48 4.02
C LYS A 245 -14.99 -5.44 5.45
N ILE A 246 -14.70 -4.22 5.91
CA ILE A 246 -14.10 -3.97 7.23
C ILE A 246 -15.15 -4.11 8.34
N LEU A 247 -16.33 -3.53 8.13
CA LEU A 247 -17.49 -3.73 9.00
C LEU A 247 -18.36 -4.86 8.45
N ARG A 248 -18.65 -5.84 9.30
CA ARG A 248 -19.46 -7.03 9.00
C ARG A 248 -20.56 -7.18 10.04
N GLY A 249 -21.58 -7.97 9.70
CA GLY A 249 -22.65 -8.33 10.65
C GLY A 249 -23.38 -7.13 11.27
N VAL A 250 -23.52 -6.01 10.54
CA VAL A 250 -24.16 -4.80 11.06
C VAL A 250 -25.62 -5.09 11.38
N SER A 251 -26.00 -4.88 12.63
CA SER A 251 -27.35 -5.05 13.13
C SER A 251 -27.70 -3.92 14.10
N ILE A 252 -28.95 -3.49 14.09
CA ILE A 252 -29.47 -2.52 15.07
C ILE A 252 -30.46 -3.28 15.94
N LYS A 253 -30.21 -3.31 17.25
CA LYS A 253 -31.09 -3.92 18.24
C LYS A 253 -31.87 -2.86 19.00
N ASP A 254 -33.01 -3.27 19.53
CA ASP A 254 -33.89 -2.45 20.38
C ASP A 254 -34.29 -1.14 19.71
N MET A 255 -34.58 -1.20 18.42
CA MET A 255 -34.95 -0.03 17.64
C MET A 255 -36.33 0.49 18.09
N LYS A 256 -36.38 1.79 18.40
CA LYS A 256 -37.60 2.52 18.75
C LYS A 256 -37.82 3.63 17.75
N LEU A 257 -39.02 3.70 17.21
CA LEU A 257 -39.47 4.78 16.35
C LEU A 257 -40.35 5.71 17.16
N THR A 258 -39.97 6.97 17.26
CA THR A 258 -40.73 8.01 17.96
C THR A 258 -40.91 9.21 17.04
N ALA A 259 -41.93 10.03 17.29
CA ALA A 259 -41.95 11.37 16.72
C ALA A 259 -40.83 12.20 17.35
N SER A 260 -40.26 13.12 16.57
CA SER A 260 -39.28 14.08 17.06
C SER A 260 -39.88 14.91 18.19
N PRO A 261 -39.06 15.53 19.07
CA PRO A 261 -39.56 16.45 20.09
C PRO A 261 -40.34 17.65 19.52
N SER A 262 -40.10 18.00 18.24
CA SER A 262 -40.84 19.00 17.49
C SER A 262 -42.14 18.47 16.85
N GLY A 263 -42.33 17.15 16.78
CA GLY A 263 -43.50 16.48 16.22
C GLY A 263 -43.54 16.39 14.69
N GLU A 264 -42.56 16.98 13.99
CA GLU A 264 -42.56 17.09 12.52
C GLU A 264 -41.84 15.92 11.81
N GLU A 265 -40.92 15.24 12.50
CA GLU A 265 -40.08 14.20 11.90
C GLU A 265 -40.16 12.87 12.66
N LEU A 266 -39.95 11.75 11.96
CA LEU A 266 -39.78 10.45 12.60
C LEU A 266 -38.32 10.25 12.97
N VAL A 267 -38.06 9.85 14.21
CA VAL A 267 -36.72 9.56 14.70
C VAL A 267 -36.59 8.12 15.16
N ALA A 268 -35.43 7.52 14.89
CA ALA A 268 -35.06 6.17 15.27
C ALA A 268 -33.99 6.20 16.36
N SER A 269 -34.21 5.43 17.42
CA SER A 269 -33.22 5.20 18.48
C SER A 269 -32.95 3.70 18.62
N GLY A 270 -31.71 3.30 18.92
CA GLY A 270 -31.37 1.89 19.05
C GLY A 270 -29.88 1.66 19.33
N THR A 271 -29.46 0.41 19.43
CA THR A 271 -28.05 0.06 19.63
C THR A 271 -27.51 -0.66 18.41
N LEU A 272 -26.53 -0.06 17.75
CA LEU A 272 -25.82 -0.64 16.63
C LEU A 272 -24.77 -1.63 17.14
N PHE A 273 -24.76 -2.83 16.57
CA PHE A 273 -23.77 -3.86 16.74
C PHE A 273 -23.15 -4.18 15.38
N ALA A 274 -21.83 -4.14 15.30
CA ALA A 274 -21.09 -4.56 14.12
C ALA A 274 -19.85 -5.33 14.55
N SER A 275 -19.29 -6.10 13.63
CA SER A 275 -17.99 -6.70 13.79
C SER A 275 -16.98 -6.04 12.86
N PHE A 276 -15.77 -5.80 13.38
CA PHE A 276 -14.67 -5.14 12.71
C PHE A 276 -13.58 -6.15 12.45
N ALA A 277 -13.22 -6.31 11.17
CA ALA A 277 -12.17 -7.22 10.72
C ALA A 277 -11.36 -6.57 9.61
N LEU A 278 -10.04 -6.55 9.75
CA LEU A 278 -9.15 -6.07 8.71
C LEU A 278 -8.90 -7.16 7.64
N PRO A 279 -8.38 -6.78 6.46
CA PRO A 279 -7.89 -7.76 5.47
C PRO A 279 -6.82 -8.69 6.08
N PRO A 280 -6.71 -9.95 5.60
CA PRO A 280 -5.75 -10.93 6.12
C PRO A 280 -4.30 -10.43 6.15
N GLU A 281 -3.92 -9.56 5.21
CA GLU A 281 -2.57 -9.00 5.09
C GLU A 281 -2.19 -8.10 6.28
N VAL A 282 -3.19 -7.51 6.93
CA VAL A 282 -3.02 -6.55 8.03
C VAL A 282 -3.82 -6.94 9.27
N ASP A 283 -4.31 -8.19 9.35
CA ASP A 283 -5.17 -8.66 10.45
C ASP A 283 -4.54 -8.49 11.84
N ARG A 284 -3.21 -8.62 11.91
CA ARG A 284 -2.43 -8.38 13.13
C ARG A 284 -2.56 -6.96 13.68
N LEU A 285 -2.89 -5.97 12.85
CA LEU A 285 -3.15 -4.60 13.27
C LEU A 285 -4.53 -4.44 13.94
N THR A 286 -5.44 -5.40 13.81
CA THR A 286 -6.78 -5.33 14.41
C THR A 286 -6.70 -5.14 15.93
N LYS A 287 -5.66 -5.66 16.58
CA LYS A 287 -5.40 -5.48 18.03
C LYS A 287 -5.08 -4.03 18.42
N LEU A 288 -4.54 -3.25 17.49
CA LEU A 288 -4.22 -1.84 17.70
C LEU A 288 -5.36 -0.90 17.29
N VAL A 289 -6.33 -1.39 16.54
CA VAL A 289 -7.42 -0.58 16.00
C VAL A 289 -8.57 -0.50 17.00
N ASP A 290 -8.89 0.73 17.41
CA ASP A 290 -10.09 1.07 18.17
C ASP A 290 -11.01 1.94 17.29
N VAL A 291 -12.22 1.45 17.01
CA VAL A 291 -13.28 2.25 16.40
C VAL A 291 -13.86 3.18 17.47
N THR A 292 -13.74 4.48 17.24
CA THR A 292 -14.14 5.53 18.19
C THR A 292 -15.43 6.22 17.80
N LYS A 293 -15.72 6.29 16.49
CA LYS A 293 -16.90 6.97 15.96
C LYS A 293 -17.43 6.25 14.72
N ILE A 294 -18.73 6.28 14.52
CA ILE A 294 -19.40 5.73 13.33
C ILE A 294 -20.37 6.77 12.81
N TRP A 295 -20.40 6.96 11.49
CA TRP A 295 -21.40 7.79 10.84
C TRP A 295 -22.14 6.95 9.78
N PRO A 296 -23.31 6.40 10.12
CA PRO A 296 -24.06 5.53 9.23
C PRO A 296 -24.95 6.33 8.27
N ASP A 297 -24.99 5.90 7.02
CA ASP A 297 -25.94 6.33 5.99
C ASP A 297 -26.53 5.08 5.32
N THR A 298 -27.75 4.71 5.73
CA THR A 298 -28.30 3.39 5.45
C THR A 298 -29.76 3.43 5.03
N LEU A 299 -30.11 2.57 4.07
CA LEU A 299 -31.48 2.26 3.69
C LEU A 299 -32.04 1.14 4.57
N VAL A 300 -33.32 1.26 4.91
CA VAL A 300 -34.09 0.33 5.74
C VAL A 300 -35.05 -0.45 4.85
N PHE A 301 -35.08 -1.77 5.04
CA PHE A 301 -35.84 -2.73 4.26
C PHE A 301 -36.87 -3.44 5.13
N ASP A 302 -38.08 -3.67 4.58
CA ASP A 302 -39.03 -4.58 5.24
C ASP A 302 -38.58 -6.02 5.00
N GLY A 303 -37.86 -6.58 5.98
CA GLY A 303 -37.18 -7.87 5.92
C GLY A 303 -35.75 -7.80 5.38
N PRO A 304 -35.11 -8.95 5.06
CA PRO A 304 -33.69 -8.98 4.74
C PRO A 304 -33.36 -8.20 3.45
N PRO A 305 -32.24 -7.45 3.42
CA PRO A 305 -31.84 -6.69 2.24
C PRO A 305 -31.42 -7.63 1.10
N PRO A 306 -31.74 -7.34 -0.18
CA PRO A 306 -31.25 -8.14 -1.30
C PRO A 306 -29.72 -8.34 -1.30
N PRO A 307 -29.23 -9.50 -1.77
CA PRO A 307 -27.79 -9.77 -1.88
C PRO A 307 -27.09 -8.72 -2.77
N VAL A 308 -25.86 -8.38 -2.41
CA VAL A 308 -25.07 -7.33 -3.05
C VAL A 308 -24.68 -7.76 -4.48
N VAL A 309 -25.31 -7.19 -5.50
CA VAL A 309 -24.80 -7.19 -6.88
C VAL A 309 -23.92 -5.95 -7.01
N ILE A 310 -22.64 -6.04 -6.64
CA ILE A 310 -21.70 -4.91 -6.47
C ILE A 310 -21.84 -3.85 -7.59
N PRO A 311 -22.28 -2.61 -7.29
CA PRO A 311 -21.78 -1.47 -8.02
C PRO A 311 -21.03 -0.59 -7.02
N SER A 312 -19.79 -0.25 -7.34
CA SER A 312 -19.01 0.70 -6.57
C SER A 312 -19.80 2.01 -6.43
N PRO A 313 -19.95 2.59 -5.22
CA PRO A 313 -20.43 3.96 -5.12
C PRO A 313 -19.44 4.88 -5.87
N PRO A 314 -19.93 5.97 -6.51
CA PRO A 314 -19.08 6.86 -7.29
C PRO A 314 -17.91 7.41 -6.47
N SER A 315 -16.74 7.47 -7.11
CA SER A 315 -15.43 7.76 -6.51
C SER A 315 -15.25 9.16 -5.92
N ASN A 316 -16.27 10.02 -5.96
CA ASN A 316 -16.22 11.42 -5.50
C ASN A 316 -16.99 11.65 -4.19
N PHE A 317 -17.09 10.64 -3.33
CA PHE A 317 -17.73 10.78 -2.02
C PHE A 317 -16.85 11.58 -1.06
N SER A 318 -17.10 12.88 -0.96
CA SER A 318 -16.60 13.71 0.14
C SER A 318 -17.49 13.51 1.38
N PHE A 319 -16.95 12.88 2.43
CA PHE A 319 -17.59 12.86 3.75
C PHE A 319 -17.39 14.22 4.43
N THR A 320 -17.96 15.28 3.87
CA THR A 320 -18.00 16.59 4.53
C THR A 320 -19.14 16.58 5.55
N ARG A 321 -18.84 16.99 6.77
CA ARG A 321 -19.83 17.22 7.83
C ARG A 321 -20.85 18.25 7.31
N GLY A 322 -22.10 17.86 7.13
CA GLY A 322 -23.13 18.70 6.52
C GLY A 322 -23.12 18.78 4.99
N GLY A 323 -22.39 17.90 4.29
CA GLY A 323 -22.51 17.76 2.84
C GLY A 323 -23.87 17.17 2.43
N ASP A 324 -24.33 17.52 1.23
CA ASP A 324 -25.57 16.99 0.65
C ASP A 324 -25.60 15.47 0.75
N ALA A 325 -26.80 14.95 1.06
CA ALA A 325 -26.99 13.51 1.13
C ALA A 325 -26.62 12.90 -0.23
N PRO A 326 -25.83 11.81 -0.27
CA PRO A 326 -25.59 11.16 -1.55
C PRO A 326 -26.92 10.76 -2.18
N PRO A 327 -27.00 10.83 -3.52
CA PRO A 327 -28.23 10.61 -4.24
C PRO A 327 -28.76 9.21 -3.93
N LEU A 328 -30.08 9.09 -3.82
CA LEU A 328 -30.73 7.80 -3.67
C LEU A 328 -30.41 6.93 -4.89
N PRO A 329 -30.26 5.61 -4.72
CA PRO A 329 -30.09 4.70 -5.84
C PRO A 329 -31.33 4.77 -6.76
N ASP A 330 -31.09 4.82 -8.07
CA ASP A 330 -32.13 4.81 -9.10
C ASP A 330 -31.94 3.59 -10.03
N PRO A 331 -32.90 2.65 -10.10
CA PRO A 331 -34.15 2.60 -9.34
C PRO A 331 -33.94 2.30 -7.85
N LEU A 332 -34.88 2.76 -7.01
CA LEU A 332 -34.88 2.44 -5.58
C LEU A 332 -35.00 0.91 -5.38
N PRO A 333 -34.12 0.30 -4.55
CA PRO A 333 -34.17 -1.13 -4.27
C PRO A 333 -35.54 -1.60 -3.78
N GLU A 334 -35.97 -2.77 -4.24
CA GLU A 334 -37.21 -3.39 -3.77
C GLU A 334 -37.20 -3.53 -2.24
N ARG A 335 -38.37 -3.26 -1.63
CA ARG A 335 -38.63 -3.34 -0.17
C ARG A 335 -37.87 -2.32 0.67
N ALA A 336 -37.05 -1.45 0.09
CA ALA A 336 -36.52 -0.29 0.80
C ALA A 336 -37.65 0.71 1.02
N PHE A 337 -37.85 1.15 2.25
CA PHE A 337 -38.93 2.09 2.59
C PHE A 337 -38.46 3.36 3.29
N ALA A 338 -37.28 3.35 3.91
CA ALA A 338 -36.75 4.51 4.61
C ALA A 338 -35.23 4.60 4.52
N ARG A 339 -34.69 5.76 4.90
CA ARG A 339 -33.27 6.03 5.07
C ARG A 339 -33.00 6.54 6.48
N ILE A 340 -31.99 5.98 7.13
CA ILE A 340 -31.43 6.45 8.40
C ILE A 340 -30.08 7.08 8.11
N ARG A 341 -29.97 8.39 8.40
CA ARG A 341 -28.73 9.15 8.34
C ARG A 341 -28.55 9.90 9.65
N ALA A 342 -27.52 9.56 10.41
CA ALA A 342 -27.24 10.30 11.65
C ALA A 342 -26.81 11.75 11.32
N PRO A 343 -27.26 12.76 12.08
CA PRO A 343 -26.87 14.15 11.83
C PRO A 343 -25.40 14.42 12.18
N ASP A 344 -24.84 13.66 13.11
CA ASP A 344 -23.43 13.73 13.50
C ASP A 344 -22.86 12.34 13.78
N TRP A 345 -21.55 12.29 14.02
CA TRP A 345 -20.83 11.09 14.40
C TRP A 345 -21.37 10.48 15.70
N LEU A 346 -21.74 9.20 15.64
CA LEU A 346 -22.12 8.40 16.80
C LEU A 346 -20.85 7.93 17.50
N MET A 347 -20.77 8.13 18.82
CA MET A 347 -19.68 7.57 19.61
C MET A 347 -19.79 6.05 19.65
N ALA A 348 -18.68 5.40 19.33
CA ALA A 348 -18.57 3.96 19.28
C ALA A 348 -17.57 3.43 20.30
N GLN A 349 -17.80 2.20 20.76
CA GLN A 349 -16.91 1.47 21.65
C GLN A 349 -16.48 0.18 20.97
N THR A 350 -15.19 -0.12 21.04
CA THR A 350 -14.63 -1.38 20.56
C THR A 350 -14.51 -2.34 21.74
N LEU A 351 -15.21 -3.45 21.68
CA LEU A 351 -15.19 -4.52 22.66
C LEU A 351 -14.25 -5.64 22.18
N PRO A 352 -13.53 -6.30 23.10
CA PRO A 352 -12.75 -7.48 22.77
C PRO A 352 -13.66 -8.60 22.22
N PRO A 353 -13.12 -9.54 21.43
CA PRO A 353 -13.86 -10.73 21.01
C PRO A 353 -14.39 -11.47 22.25
N GLU A 354 -15.64 -11.93 22.21
CA GLU A 354 -16.14 -12.84 23.24
C GLU A 354 -15.36 -14.15 23.17
N GLY A 355 -14.57 -14.42 24.22
CA GLY A 355 -13.84 -15.67 24.39
C GLY A 355 -14.77 -16.84 24.67
N GLY A 356 -15.31 -17.44 23.61
CA GLY A 356 -15.83 -18.80 23.67
C GLY A 356 -14.69 -19.80 23.50
N ASN A 357 -14.56 -20.75 24.42
CA ASN A 357 -13.54 -21.80 24.52
C ASN A 357 -13.53 -22.82 23.34
N GLY A 358 -13.82 -22.39 22.12
CA GLY A 358 -13.78 -23.20 20.91
C GLY A 358 -12.93 -22.48 19.87
N GLY A 359 -11.80 -23.08 19.49
CA GLY A 359 -10.85 -22.58 18.50
C GLY A 359 -11.44 -22.43 17.09
N GLY A 360 -12.34 -21.46 16.92
CA GLY A 360 -12.85 -21.01 15.63
C GLY A 360 -11.92 -19.96 15.02
N LYS A 361 -11.84 -19.94 13.69
CA LYS A 361 -11.00 -19.05 12.86
C LYS A 361 -11.26 -17.53 13.01
N ASN A 362 -12.07 -17.09 13.97
CA ASN A 362 -12.52 -15.69 14.13
C ASN A 362 -11.89 -14.99 15.36
N ALA A 363 -10.77 -15.50 15.87
CA ALA A 363 -10.15 -15.05 17.12
C ALA A 363 -9.69 -13.57 17.13
N GLU A 364 -9.66 -12.89 15.98
CA GLU A 364 -9.20 -11.49 15.87
C GLU A 364 -10.33 -10.50 15.50
N GLU A 365 -11.58 -10.95 15.35
CA GLU A 365 -12.71 -10.07 15.04
C GLU A 365 -13.15 -9.25 16.27
N ARG A 366 -13.14 -7.92 16.17
CA ARG A 366 -13.55 -7.05 17.29
C ARG A 366 -15.00 -6.65 17.15
N ARG A 367 -15.71 -6.56 18.26
CA ARG A 367 -17.10 -6.08 18.24
C ARG A 367 -17.11 -4.58 18.43
N VAL A 368 -17.97 -3.91 17.67
CA VAL A 368 -18.16 -2.47 17.75
C VAL A 368 -19.60 -2.18 18.11
N THR A 369 -19.81 -1.37 19.13
CA THR A 369 -21.14 -0.94 19.58
C THR A 369 -21.25 0.57 19.53
N ALA A 370 -22.39 1.07 19.08
CA ALA A 370 -22.68 2.50 19.07
C ALA A 370 -24.16 2.74 19.39
N ARG A 371 -24.46 3.77 20.18
CA ARG A 371 -25.85 4.12 20.50
C ARG A 371 -26.37 5.14 19.51
N ILE A 372 -27.45 4.79 18.82
CA ILE A 372 -28.20 5.69 17.95
C ILE A 372 -29.24 6.38 18.83
N VAL A 373 -29.19 7.71 18.87
CA VAL A 373 -30.12 8.54 19.65
C VAL A 373 -30.78 9.50 18.67
N GLU A 374 -32.10 9.38 18.53
CA GLU A 374 -32.94 10.30 17.76
C GLU A 374 -32.42 10.58 16.33
N ALA A 375 -31.95 9.53 15.62
CA ALA A 375 -31.52 9.69 14.24
C ALA A 375 -32.74 9.86 13.32
N PRO A 376 -32.75 10.86 12.42
CA PRO A 376 -33.85 11.04 11.48
C PRO A 376 -34.08 9.80 10.63
N LEU A 377 -35.35 9.41 10.51
CA LEU A 377 -35.84 8.37 9.63
C LEU A 377 -36.67 9.02 8.51
N GLU A 378 -36.07 9.13 7.33
CA GLU A 378 -36.72 9.70 6.15
C GLU A 378 -37.41 8.58 5.37
N VAL A 379 -38.72 8.68 5.16
CA VAL A 379 -39.46 7.74 4.29
C VAL A 379 -39.09 8.03 2.84
N LEU A 380 -38.75 6.99 2.08
CA LEU A 380 -38.33 7.15 0.69
C LEU A 380 -39.52 7.61 -0.18
N PRO A 381 -39.31 8.48 -1.19
CA PRO A 381 -40.38 8.96 -2.04
C PRO A 381 -41.14 7.81 -2.73
N GLY A 382 -42.47 7.78 -2.60
CA GLY A 382 -43.30 6.76 -3.23
C GLY A 382 -43.23 5.38 -2.55
N ARG A 383 -42.73 5.31 -1.31
CA ARG A 383 -42.61 4.08 -0.51
C ARG A 383 -43.44 4.11 0.78
N GLU A 384 -44.48 4.95 0.81
CA GLU A 384 -45.37 5.12 1.96
C GLU A 384 -46.18 3.85 2.26
N GLU A 385 -46.50 3.06 1.22
CA GLU A 385 -47.18 1.77 1.36
C GLU A 385 -46.31 0.74 2.08
N GLU A 386 -45.04 0.60 1.69
CA GLU A 386 -44.08 -0.30 2.33
C GLU A 386 -43.79 0.13 3.76
N PHE A 387 -43.67 1.43 4.02
CA PHE A 387 -43.54 1.95 5.38
C PHE A 387 -44.77 1.61 6.23
N THR A 388 -45.98 1.82 5.70
CA THR A 388 -47.23 1.52 6.39
C THR A 388 -47.36 0.02 6.68
N HIS A 389 -46.97 -0.83 5.73
CA HIS A 389 -46.95 -2.28 5.91
C HIS A 389 -46.00 -2.69 7.05
N PHE A 390 -44.81 -2.10 7.10
CA PHE A 390 -43.84 -2.34 8.15
C PHE A 390 -44.34 -1.88 9.54
N VAL A 391 -44.98 -0.70 9.64
CA VAL A 391 -45.56 -0.21 10.90
C VAL A 391 -46.70 -1.12 11.37
N LYS A 392 -47.58 -1.58 10.45
CA LYS A 392 -48.63 -2.55 10.78
C LYS A 392 -48.06 -3.85 11.32
N LYS A 393 -46.96 -4.33 10.76
CA LYS A 393 -46.23 -5.52 11.24
C LYS A 393 -45.70 -5.33 12.65
N ILE A 394 -45.18 -4.15 13.00
CA ILE A 394 -44.77 -3.82 14.38
C ILE A 394 -45.99 -3.86 15.31
N LEU A 395 -47.08 -3.18 14.95
CA LEU A 395 -48.27 -3.09 15.80
C LEU A 395 -48.97 -4.45 16.01
N SER A 396 -48.92 -5.33 15.00
CA SER A 396 -49.56 -6.65 15.04
C SER A 396 -48.70 -7.73 15.72
N SER A 397 -47.47 -7.41 16.14
CA SER A 397 -46.49 -8.40 16.61
C SER A 397 -46.58 -8.75 18.09
N ASP A 398 -47.65 -8.37 18.80
CA ASP A 398 -47.85 -8.62 20.24
C ASP A 398 -46.59 -8.35 21.11
N GLY A 399 -45.82 -7.31 20.77
CA GLY A 399 -44.61 -6.92 21.47
C GLY A 399 -43.33 -7.67 21.08
N ALA A 400 -43.39 -8.67 20.19
CA ALA A 400 -42.20 -9.36 19.65
C ALA A 400 -41.36 -8.49 18.69
N GLY A 401 -41.94 -7.40 18.19
CA GLY A 401 -41.30 -6.47 17.26
C GLY A 401 -41.27 -6.99 15.81
N ALA A 402 -40.63 -6.21 14.93
CA ALA A 402 -40.49 -6.56 13.52
C ALA A 402 -39.01 -6.55 13.09
N LEU A 403 -38.63 -7.52 12.26
CA LEU A 403 -37.31 -7.57 11.65
C LEU A 403 -37.24 -6.63 10.44
N ALA A 404 -36.30 -5.69 10.48
CA ALA A 404 -35.93 -4.81 9.38
C ALA A 404 -34.50 -5.11 8.91
N GLY A 405 -34.30 -5.09 7.60
CA GLY A 405 -32.97 -5.15 7.00
C GLY A 405 -32.36 -3.76 6.92
N VAL A 406 -31.05 -3.65 7.11
CA VAL A 406 -30.33 -2.37 6.97
C VAL A 406 -29.18 -2.55 6.00
N ARG A 407 -29.01 -1.61 5.06
CA ARG A 407 -27.90 -1.61 4.13
C ARG A 407 -27.54 -0.20 3.70
N GLY A 408 -26.25 0.10 3.65
CA GLY A 408 -25.75 1.33 3.06
C GLY A 408 -24.25 1.48 3.27
N THR A 409 -23.80 2.73 3.30
CA THR A 409 -22.40 3.09 3.50
C THR A 409 -22.23 3.73 4.86
N SER A 410 -21.10 3.48 5.52
CA SER A 410 -20.77 4.11 6.78
C SER A 410 -19.35 4.64 6.73
N ALA A 411 -19.15 5.83 7.30
CA ALA A 411 -17.81 6.28 7.68
C ALA A 411 -17.50 5.79 9.09
N ILE A 412 -16.22 5.54 9.36
CA ILE A 412 -15.72 5.14 10.67
C ILE A 412 -14.52 6.00 11.06
N GLY A 413 -14.52 6.47 12.29
CA GLY A 413 -13.39 7.12 12.93
C GLY A 413 -12.59 6.08 13.70
N ILE A 414 -11.37 5.82 13.25
CA ILE A 414 -10.48 4.83 13.85
C ILE A 414 -9.36 5.55 14.61
N ARG A 415 -9.03 5.03 15.79
CA ARG A 415 -7.80 5.32 16.52
C ARG A 415 -6.91 4.09 16.45
N ILE A 416 -5.66 4.27 16.04
CA ILE A 416 -4.68 3.20 16.01
C ILE A 416 -3.72 3.41 17.18
N ARG A 417 -3.70 2.48 18.13
CA ARG A 417 -2.74 2.50 19.23
C ARG A 417 -1.32 2.46 18.67
N GLY A 418 -0.46 3.33 19.18
CA GLY A 418 0.91 3.46 18.68
C GLY A 418 1.13 4.58 17.68
N LEU A 419 0.07 4.99 16.98
CA LEU A 419 0.09 6.11 16.04
C LEU A 419 -0.29 7.42 16.74
N HIS A 420 0.35 7.70 17.87
CA HIS A 420 0.10 8.92 18.63
C HIS A 420 0.89 10.08 18.03
N LEU A 421 0.23 11.23 17.89
CA LEU A 421 0.93 12.49 17.70
C LEU A 421 1.79 12.73 18.95
N PRO A 422 3.06 13.15 18.82
CA PRO A 422 3.80 13.63 19.97
C PRO A 422 2.95 14.71 20.64
N ALA A 423 2.76 14.58 21.96
CA ALA A 423 2.08 15.63 22.72
C ALA A 423 2.78 16.96 22.41
N PRO A 424 2.05 18.06 22.23
CA PRO A 424 2.70 19.36 22.17
C PRO A 424 3.59 19.50 23.41
N PRO A 425 4.79 20.08 23.27
CA PRO A 425 5.62 20.36 24.43
C PRO A 425 4.73 21.07 25.45
N ARG A 426 4.71 20.54 26.68
CA ARG A 426 4.12 21.29 27.79
C ARG A 426 4.89 22.60 27.79
N GLU A 427 4.19 23.70 27.52
CA GLU A 427 4.63 24.99 28.00
C GLU A 427 4.69 24.80 29.51
N ASP A 428 5.89 24.54 30.02
CA ASP A 428 6.15 24.62 31.44
C ASP A 428 5.70 26.04 31.83
N PRO A 429 4.69 26.19 32.70
CA PRO A 429 4.31 27.50 33.16
C PRO A 429 5.56 28.10 33.79
N ASP A 430 5.99 29.22 33.23
CA ASP A 430 7.14 29.99 33.67
C ASP A 430 7.21 30.01 35.19
N ASP A 431 8.41 29.75 35.71
CA ASP A 431 8.84 30.10 37.06
C ASP A 431 8.71 31.62 37.24
N ASP A 432 7.49 32.11 37.37
CA ASP A 432 7.17 33.47 37.78
C ASP A 432 6.80 33.39 39.26
N GLU A 433 7.85 33.26 40.10
CA GLU A 433 7.78 33.57 41.52
C GLU A 433 7.47 35.06 41.68
N GLY A 434 6.19 35.41 41.53
CA GLY A 434 5.62 36.70 41.90
C GLY A 434 4.77 36.52 43.14
N GLU A 435 5.32 36.85 44.30
CA GLU A 435 4.55 37.13 45.52
C GLU A 435 3.40 38.11 45.22
N GLY A 436 2.18 37.77 45.60
CA GLY A 436 1.03 38.63 45.43
C GLY A 436 -0.25 38.06 46.00
N ASP A 437 -0.49 38.34 47.29
CA ASP A 437 -1.76 38.17 47.96
C ASP A 437 -2.92 38.76 47.15
N GLY A 438 -4.01 38.01 46.98
CA GLY A 438 -5.17 38.51 46.25
C GLY A 438 -6.35 37.55 46.19
N ASP A 439 -7.20 37.65 47.20
CA ASP A 439 -8.57 37.12 47.28
C ASP A 439 -9.39 37.39 45.99
N GLY A 440 -10.25 36.44 45.59
CA GLY A 440 -11.26 36.69 44.55
C GLY A 440 -11.58 35.50 43.65
N GLY A 441 -12.73 34.86 43.89
CA GLY A 441 -13.30 33.83 43.03
C GLY A 441 -13.54 34.30 41.59
N GLY A 442 -13.35 33.37 40.63
CA GLY A 442 -13.54 33.66 39.21
C GLY A 442 -13.55 32.40 38.35
N ASP A 443 -14.76 32.02 37.95
CA ASP A 443 -15.16 31.03 36.96
C ASP A 443 -14.27 31.01 35.69
N ARG A 444 -13.47 29.95 35.47
CA ARG A 444 -12.62 29.82 34.28
C ARG A 444 -13.36 29.09 33.15
N ARG A 445 -14.08 29.89 32.37
CA ARG A 445 -14.75 29.53 31.13
C ARG A 445 -13.75 29.55 29.95
N TRP A 446 -13.42 28.38 29.39
CA TRP A 446 -12.58 28.29 28.19
C TRP A 446 -13.40 28.67 26.94
N ARG A 447 -12.99 29.74 26.23
CA ARG A 447 -13.49 30.10 24.89
C ARG A 447 -12.40 29.84 23.86
N TRP A 448 -12.70 29.02 22.86
CA TRP A 448 -11.96 28.96 21.61
C TRP A 448 -12.44 30.09 20.68
N ARG A 449 -11.51 30.86 20.10
CA ARG A 449 -11.78 31.73 18.95
C ARG A 449 -11.26 31.06 17.68
N ARG A 450 -11.97 31.35 16.59
CA ARG A 450 -11.92 30.73 15.25
C ARG A 450 -10.58 30.90 14.55
#